data_AF-A0A0D2CP52-F1
#
_entry.id   AF-A0A0D2CP52-F1
#
_cell.length_a   1.000
_cell.length_b   1.000
_cell.length_c   1.000
_cell.angle_alpha   90.00
_cell.angle_beta   90.00
_cell.angle_gamma   90.00
#
_symmetry.space_group_name_H-M   'P 1'
#
loop_
_entity.id
_entity.type
_entity.pdbx_description
1 polymer ?
#
loop_
_entity_poly.entity_id
_entity_poly.type
_entity_poly.pdbx_seq_one_letter_code
_entity_poly.pdbx_strand_id
1 'polypeptide(L)'
;MPLFSWLSPFKSKLDVSESNHVQTTNPAIVDPMEPIEDRDFDTLADKVEALRSELEYAYELCDQANVELDKYRTELYVLRRSLESERESGAEAHRLLVEEQAKCVTLQAQVKTMQTSSRNGSVLAGQLQARLNTEMASLRAMTKHARKLEEKLIDTQLDLEYLKCTTNAEPLKDPLIALAQDFPLPAQPFVVVLVDGDAYGWAPDIYKNGIGQGGSSTTTHVNDTDPGAIGATRIRNEVVKYILNQNGTIPITSKVVTRVFLNFGPGARQGVLQTRRRNGPTSTAVKDFAIQFTEKIPLFDFFDAGRGKERVDDKIRENFHLYLSTPNCHAIFLAACLDNGFARMLEQYSDHPVARQKIVLVSPGYVALEIQKLALNVVEWPNVFAVRTMPAHTAAKHTKEMRKQQKQRARAQRSASTPAITSGDTRSSFAPRLLDLLPGWNPNMGMSKASNGVGFRVQQATSPGVIERLDLAQTVEATEDVD
;
A
#
# COMPACT_ATOMS: atom_id res chain seq x y z
N MET A 1 13.09 12.57 -56.87
CA MET A 1 13.20 13.31 -58.13
C MET A 1 14.64 13.19 -58.61
N PRO A 2 14.92 12.71 -59.84
CA PRO A 2 16.28 12.47 -60.28
C PRO A 2 16.80 13.68 -61.05
N LEU A 3 18.01 14.14 -60.74
CA LEU A 3 18.74 15.07 -61.58
C LEU A 3 20.21 14.63 -61.68
N PHE A 4 20.59 14.39 -62.93
CA PHE A 4 21.92 14.36 -63.52
C PHE A 4 22.83 13.14 -63.33
N SER A 5 22.58 12.19 -64.22
CA SER A 5 23.57 11.45 -65.00
C SER A 5 24.41 12.37 -65.90
N TRP A 6 25.66 12.66 -65.54
CA TRP A 6 26.73 12.89 -66.51
C TRP A 6 28.12 12.72 -65.88
N LEU A 7 28.61 11.48 -65.86
CA LEU A 7 30.04 11.18 -65.74
C LEU A 7 30.32 9.96 -66.62
N SER A 8 30.96 10.18 -67.77
CA SER A 8 31.66 9.11 -68.48
C SER A 8 33.10 9.02 -67.94
N PRO A 9 33.68 7.81 -67.87
CA PRO A 9 34.91 7.59 -67.12
C PRO A 9 36.14 7.88 -67.99
N PHE A 10 36.93 8.88 -67.60
CA PHE A 10 38.32 8.95 -68.03
C PHE A 10 39.12 7.89 -67.28
N LYS A 11 39.46 6.80 -67.99
CA LYS A 11 40.52 5.88 -67.59
C LYS A 11 41.85 6.61 -67.74
N SER A 12 42.48 7.01 -66.64
CA SER A 12 43.92 7.21 -66.60
C SER A 12 44.57 6.00 -65.93
N LYS A 13 45.35 5.25 -66.71
CA LYS A 13 46.35 4.33 -66.19
C LYS A 13 47.39 5.15 -65.43
N LEU A 14 47.55 4.89 -64.15
CA LEU A 14 48.75 5.23 -63.40
C LEU A 14 49.64 3.99 -63.41
N ASP A 15 50.58 3.96 -64.36
CA ASP A 15 51.78 3.13 -64.22
C ASP A 15 52.72 3.85 -63.26
N VAL A 16 53.10 3.11 -62.22
CA VAL A 16 54.15 3.45 -61.27
C VAL A 16 55.47 3.49 -62.03
N SER A 17 56.28 4.52 -61.82
CA SER A 17 57.72 4.41 -62.06
C SER A 17 58.47 5.11 -60.94
N GLU A 18 59.17 4.28 -60.17
CA GLU A 18 60.26 4.67 -59.29
C GLU A 18 61.32 5.46 -60.05
N SER A 19 62.00 6.29 -59.28
CA SER A 19 63.14 7.12 -59.64
C SER A 19 64.24 6.37 -60.41
N ASN A 20 64.83 7.01 -61.43
CA ASN A 20 66.12 7.67 -61.29
C ASN A 20 66.67 8.16 -62.64
N HIS A 21 67.58 9.12 -62.51
CA HIS A 21 68.54 9.61 -63.50
C HIS A 21 68.14 10.79 -64.41
N VAL A 22 68.49 11.96 -63.88
CA VAL A 22 68.94 13.15 -64.60
C VAL A 22 70.02 12.76 -65.62
N GLN A 23 69.78 13.12 -66.89
CA GLN A 23 70.85 13.48 -67.81
C GLN A 23 70.36 14.54 -68.80
N THR A 24 70.83 15.76 -68.53
CA THR A 24 70.90 16.92 -69.42
C THR A 24 71.49 16.58 -70.77
N THR A 25 70.76 16.86 -71.85
CA THR A 25 71.32 17.25 -73.16
C THR A 25 70.30 18.10 -73.94
N ASN A 26 70.50 19.41 -73.99
CA ASN A 26 70.17 20.16 -75.21
C ASN A 26 71.29 19.87 -76.22
N PRO A 27 70.97 19.70 -77.51
CA PRO A 27 71.31 20.82 -78.40
C PRO A 27 70.29 21.08 -79.51
N ALA A 28 70.14 22.37 -79.78
CA ALA A 28 69.82 23.02 -81.05
C ALA A 28 69.45 22.12 -82.24
N ILE A 29 68.19 22.21 -82.67
CA ILE A 29 67.82 22.04 -84.07
C ILE A 29 67.47 23.43 -84.58
N VAL A 30 68.36 23.92 -85.43
CA VAL A 30 68.21 25.10 -86.28
C VAL A 30 67.15 24.76 -87.30
N ASP A 31 66.00 25.43 -87.25
CA ASP A 31 65.05 25.38 -88.36
C ASP A 31 65.64 26.14 -89.56
N PRO A 32 65.51 25.63 -90.80
CA PRO A 32 66.00 26.31 -91.98
C PRO A 32 65.19 27.60 -92.21
N MET A 33 65.88 28.70 -92.53
CA MET A 33 65.24 29.90 -93.05
C MET A 33 64.35 29.55 -94.24
N GLU A 34 63.03 29.68 -94.07
CA GLU A 34 62.11 29.78 -95.19
C GLU A 34 62.34 31.11 -95.94
N PRO A 35 62.17 31.13 -97.28
CA PRO A 35 62.38 32.32 -98.08
C PRO A 35 61.36 33.39 -97.70
N ILE A 36 61.78 34.65 -97.70
CA ILE A 36 60.90 35.80 -97.53
C ILE A 36 59.99 35.87 -98.75
N GLU A 37 58.87 35.16 -98.70
CA GLU A 37 57.71 35.40 -99.55
C GLU A 37 57.21 36.82 -99.27
N ASP A 38 56.82 37.51 -100.33
CA ASP A 38 56.23 38.84 -100.33
C ASP A 38 54.96 38.81 -99.45
N ARG A 39 55.13 39.04 -98.15
CA ARG A 39 54.05 38.99 -97.17
C ARG A 39 53.19 40.22 -97.40
N ASP A 40 52.07 40.02 -98.06
CA ASP A 40 50.97 40.97 -98.12
C ASP A 40 50.60 41.38 -96.67
N PHE A 41 50.86 42.64 -96.34
CA PHE A 41 50.73 43.18 -94.99
C PHE A 41 49.30 43.03 -94.47
N ASP A 42 48.31 43.06 -95.37
CA ASP A 42 46.89 42.89 -95.04
C ASP A 42 46.62 41.46 -94.56
N THR A 43 47.16 40.45 -95.25
CA THR A 43 47.02 39.04 -94.85
C THR A 43 47.73 38.74 -93.50
N LEU A 44 48.85 39.41 -93.21
CA LEU A 44 49.55 39.27 -91.93
C LEU A 44 48.78 39.96 -90.80
N ALA A 45 48.19 41.13 -91.07
CA ALA A 45 47.36 41.86 -90.11
C ALA A 45 46.11 41.05 -89.73
N ASP A 46 45.43 40.44 -90.70
CA ASP A 46 44.28 39.55 -90.45
C ASP A 46 44.65 38.34 -89.58
N LYS A 47 45.83 37.73 -89.82
CA LYS A 47 46.34 36.63 -88.99
C LYS A 47 46.66 37.07 -87.56
N VAL A 48 47.23 38.26 -87.38
CA VAL A 48 47.51 38.81 -86.05
C VAL A 48 46.20 39.10 -85.30
N GLU A 49 45.18 39.61 -85.98
CA GLU A 49 43.87 39.89 -85.36
C GLU A 49 43.11 38.60 -85.00
N ALA A 50 43.21 37.56 -85.84
CA ALA A 50 42.68 36.23 -85.54
C ALA A 50 43.37 35.60 -84.31
N LEU A 51 44.70 35.68 -84.23
CA LEU A 51 45.47 35.21 -83.07
C LEU A 51 45.17 36.00 -81.81
N ARG A 52 44.93 37.32 -81.91
CA ARG A 52 44.49 38.14 -80.78
C ARG A 52 43.13 37.71 -80.26
N SER A 53 42.18 37.47 -81.16
CA SER A 53 40.84 36.98 -80.80
C SER A 53 40.91 35.59 -80.14
N GLU A 54 41.76 34.69 -80.64
CA GLU A 54 41.97 33.36 -80.07
C GLU A 54 42.65 33.41 -78.69
N LEU A 55 43.63 34.32 -78.53
CA LEU A 55 44.28 34.58 -77.25
C LEU A 55 43.30 35.15 -76.20
N GLU A 56 42.44 36.07 -76.61
CA GLU A 56 41.40 36.66 -75.74
C GLU A 56 40.39 35.59 -75.30
N TYR A 57 39.91 34.76 -76.22
CA TYR A 57 39.04 33.62 -75.89
C TYR A 57 39.71 32.61 -74.94
N ALA A 58 41.00 32.33 -75.12
CA ALA A 58 41.75 31.47 -74.21
C ALA A 58 41.87 32.07 -72.81
N TYR A 59 42.07 33.38 -72.69
CA TYR A 59 42.08 34.08 -71.39
C TYR A 59 40.70 34.02 -70.72
N GLU A 60 39.61 34.25 -71.44
CA GLU A 60 38.25 34.12 -70.89
C GLU A 60 37.98 32.71 -70.36
N LEU A 61 38.41 31.68 -71.09
CA LEU A 61 38.26 30.29 -70.64
C LEU A 61 39.09 29.99 -69.39
N CYS A 62 40.31 30.54 -69.30
CA CYS A 62 41.14 30.45 -68.10
C CYS A 62 40.49 31.15 -66.90
N ASP A 63 39.91 32.33 -67.10
CA ASP A 63 39.21 33.06 -66.06
C ASP A 63 37.97 32.30 -65.56
N GLN A 64 37.20 31.70 -66.48
CA GLN A 64 36.06 30.86 -66.11
C GLN A 64 36.50 29.61 -65.32
N ALA A 65 37.60 28.97 -65.72
CA ALA A 65 38.15 27.83 -64.98
C ALA A 65 38.64 28.23 -63.58
N ASN A 66 39.25 29.42 -63.42
CA ASN A 66 39.68 29.94 -62.13
C ASN A 66 38.49 30.18 -61.19
N VAL A 67 37.38 30.72 -61.69
CA VAL A 67 36.15 30.93 -60.92
C VAL A 67 35.56 29.60 -60.42
N GLU A 68 35.52 28.56 -61.27
CA GLU A 68 35.04 27.24 -60.84
C GLU A 68 36.00 26.59 -59.82
N LEU A 69 37.31 26.76 -59.96
CA LEU A 69 38.28 26.30 -58.96
C LEU A 69 38.08 26.99 -57.60
N ASP A 70 37.79 28.29 -57.58
CA ASP A 70 37.52 29.02 -56.34
C ASP A 70 36.19 28.60 -55.69
N LYS A 71 35.18 28.27 -56.49
CA LYS A 71 33.95 27.66 -55.99
C LYS A 71 34.23 26.31 -55.32
N TYR A 72 34.99 25.43 -55.97
CA TYR A 72 35.38 24.14 -55.37
C TYR A 72 36.23 24.30 -54.11
N ARG A 73 37.15 25.29 -54.06
CA ARG A 73 37.91 25.60 -52.83
C ARG A 73 36.98 25.99 -51.68
N THR A 74 35.96 26.81 -51.97
CA THR A 74 34.97 27.23 -50.96
C THR A 74 34.13 26.05 -50.49
N GLU A 75 33.64 25.22 -51.40
CA GLU A 75 32.88 24.01 -51.07
C GLU A 75 33.70 23.03 -50.22
N LEU A 76 34.97 22.80 -50.58
CA LEU A 76 35.88 21.95 -49.80
C LEU A 76 36.14 22.51 -48.40
N TYR A 77 36.27 23.83 -48.26
CA TYR A 77 36.44 24.47 -46.95
C TYR A 77 35.20 24.28 -46.07
N VAL A 78 33.99 24.47 -46.62
CA VAL A 78 32.74 24.26 -45.90
C VAL A 78 32.58 22.79 -45.50
N LEU A 79 32.85 21.85 -46.40
CA LEU A 79 32.79 20.41 -46.13
C LEU A 79 33.76 20.00 -45.02
N ARG A 80 35.00 20.50 -45.03
CA ARG A 80 35.98 20.23 -43.97
C ARG A 80 35.51 20.75 -42.62
N ARG A 81 34.95 21.96 -42.58
CA ARG A 81 34.41 22.54 -41.35
C ARG A 81 33.23 21.73 -40.80
N SER A 82 32.34 21.27 -41.69
CA SER A 82 31.22 20.40 -41.31
C SER A 82 31.71 19.05 -40.76
N LEU A 83 32.67 18.43 -41.44
CA LEU A 83 33.27 17.17 -40.99
C LEU A 83 33.91 17.30 -39.59
N GLU A 84 34.60 18.41 -39.32
CA GLU A 84 35.20 18.65 -38.02
C GLU A 84 34.12 18.84 -36.93
N SER A 85 33.07 19.59 -37.21
CA SER A 85 31.92 19.74 -36.30
C SER A 85 31.24 18.41 -36.00
N GLU A 86 31.07 17.54 -36.99
CA GLU A 86 30.50 16.21 -36.80
C GLU A 86 31.43 15.30 -35.99
N ARG A 87 32.75 15.42 -36.16
CA ARG A 87 33.73 14.69 -35.35
C ARG A 87 33.72 15.13 -33.89
N GLU A 88 33.63 16.43 -33.63
CA GLU A 88 33.50 16.98 -32.28
C GLU A 88 32.21 16.50 -31.62
N SER A 89 31.08 16.57 -32.34
CA SER A 89 29.79 16.04 -31.88
C SER A 89 29.86 14.53 -31.57
N GLY A 90 30.51 13.75 -32.44
CA GLY A 90 30.71 12.31 -32.23
C GLY A 90 31.59 11.99 -31.03
N ALA A 91 32.65 12.77 -30.80
CA ALA A 91 33.52 12.62 -29.63
C ALA A 91 32.76 12.92 -28.33
N GLU A 92 31.93 13.96 -28.31
CA GLU A 92 31.10 14.30 -27.16
C GLU A 92 30.06 13.20 -26.87
N ALA A 93 29.37 12.71 -27.89
CA ALA A 93 28.43 11.61 -27.75
C ALA A 93 29.10 10.34 -27.22
N HIS A 94 30.31 10.02 -27.68
CA HIS A 94 31.08 8.89 -27.17
C HIS A 94 31.45 9.05 -25.70
N ARG A 95 31.87 10.26 -25.29
CA ARG A 95 32.18 10.57 -23.89
C ARG A 95 30.98 10.35 -22.98
N LEU A 96 29.80 10.86 -23.38
CA LEU A 96 28.55 10.67 -22.64
C LEU A 96 28.16 9.19 -22.56
N LEU A 97 28.32 8.43 -23.65
CA LEU A 97 28.04 7.00 -23.66
C LEU A 97 28.91 6.24 -22.64
N VAL A 98 30.20 6.55 -22.55
CA VAL A 98 31.12 5.94 -21.58
C VAL A 98 30.72 6.28 -20.15
N GLU A 99 30.32 7.53 -19.90
CA GLU A 99 29.84 7.96 -18.58
C GLU A 99 28.56 7.20 -18.16
N GLU A 100 27.59 7.08 -19.07
CA GLU A 100 26.35 6.35 -18.82
C GLU A 100 26.59 4.85 -18.62
N GLN A 101 27.54 4.26 -19.35
CA GLN A 101 27.97 2.87 -19.12
C GLN A 101 28.56 2.67 -17.72
N ALA A 102 29.40 3.60 -17.26
CA ALA A 102 29.98 3.55 -15.92
C ALA A 102 28.90 3.67 -14.81
N LYS A 103 27.90 4.55 -15.02
CA LYS A 103 26.73 4.66 -14.12
C LYS A 103 25.94 3.36 -14.11
N CYS A 104 25.68 2.75 -15.27
CA CYS A 104 24.96 1.49 -15.36
C CYS A 104 25.66 0.37 -14.59
N VAL A 105 26.99 0.24 -14.69
CA VAL A 105 27.77 -0.76 -13.94
C VAL A 105 27.64 -0.53 -12.43
N THR A 106 27.71 0.72 -11.99
CA THR A 106 27.55 1.08 -10.56
C THR A 106 26.16 0.73 -10.05
N LEU A 107 25.12 1.06 -10.80
CA LEU A 107 23.73 0.72 -10.45
C LEU A 107 23.51 -0.80 -10.41
N GLN A 108 24.07 -1.54 -11.36
CA GLN A 108 24.02 -3.01 -11.35
C GLN A 108 24.69 -3.61 -10.12
N ALA A 109 25.81 -3.04 -9.67
CA ALA A 109 26.47 -3.47 -8.44
C ALA A 109 25.59 -3.20 -7.20
N GLN A 110 24.94 -2.03 -7.12
CA GLN A 110 24.01 -1.72 -6.04
C GLN A 110 22.80 -2.67 -6.00
N VAL A 111 22.22 -2.98 -7.16
CA VAL A 111 21.11 -3.93 -7.26
C VAL A 111 21.52 -5.31 -6.73
N LYS A 112 22.72 -5.80 -7.09
CA LYS A 112 23.23 -7.08 -6.56
C LYS A 112 23.37 -7.07 -5.04
N THR A 113 23.89 -5.98 -4.47
CA THR A 113 24.02 -5.82 -3.01
C THR A 113 22.66 -5.79 -2.31
N MET A 114 21.68 -5.09 -2.87
CA MET A 114 20.31 -5.09 -2.32
C MET A 114 19.65 -6.47 -2.41
N GLN A 115 19.90 -7.20 -3.51
CA GLN A 115 19.38 -8.54 -3.70
C GLN A 115 19.95 -9.53 -2.68
N THR A 116 21.24 -9.46 -2.37
CA THR A 116 21.84 -10.31 -1.32
C THR A 116 21.29 -9.94 0.06
N SER A 117 21.14 -8.65 0.38
CA SER A 117 20.51 -8.21 1.63
C SER A 117 19.07 -8.71 1.77
N SER A 118 18.28 -8.65 0.69
CA SER A 118 16.91 -9.15 0.66
C SER A 118 16.86 -10.67 0.88
N ARG A 119 17.76 -11.42 0.24
CA ARG A 119 17.88 -12.87 0.45
C ARG A 119 18.21 -13.20 1.91
N ASN A 120 19.14 -12.46 2.52
CA ASN A 120 19.49 -12.64 3.94
C ASN A 120 18.29 -12.33 4.86
N GLY A 121 17.54 -11.27 4.56
CA GLY A 121 16.30 -10.94 5.28
C GLY A 121 15.24 -12.02 5.19
N SER A 122 15.07 -12.64 4.00
CA SER A 122 14.16 -13.75 3.79
C SER A 122 14.55 -15.00 4.60
N VAL A 123 15.84 -15.33 4.65
CA VAL A 123 16.35 -16.44 5.48
C VAL A 123 16.07 -16.19 6.96
N LEU A 124 16.36 -14.99 7.46
CA LEU A 124 16.09 -14.63 8.86
C LEU A 124 14.59 -14.70 9.19
N ALA A 125 13.74 -14.19 8.30
CA ALA A 125 12.29 -14.28 8.45
C ALA A 125 11.82 -15.74 8.51
N GLY A 126 12.37 -16.61 7.66
CA GLY A 126 12.11 -18.05 7.70
C GLY A 126 12.52 -18.70 9.02
N GLN A 127 13.69 -18.35 9.56
CA GLN A 127 14.16 -18.84 10.86
C GLN A 127 13.26 -18.39 12.01
N LEU A 128 12.86 -17.11 12.02
CA LEU A 128 11.94 -16.57 13.03
C LEU A 128 10.57 -17.23 12.95
N GLN A 129 10.05 -17.47 11.75
CA GLN A 129 8.78 -18.17 11.55
C GLN A 129 8.85 -19.62 12.05
N ALA A 130 9.96 -20.33 11.79
CA ALA A 130 10.18 -21.67 12.30
C ALA A 130 10.19 -21.69 13.83
N ARG A 131 10.91 -20.74 14.46
CA ARG A 131 10.93 -20.61 15.93
C ARG A 131 9.54 -20.33 16.50
N LEU A 132 8.79 -19.41 15.89
CA LEU A 132 7.42 -19.10 16.30
C LEU A 132 6.51 -20.34 16.23
N ASN A 133 6.65 -21.15 15.17
CA ASN A 133 5.88 -22.40 15.03
C ASN A 133 6.22 -23.40 16.15
N THR A 134 7.49 -23.54 16.51
CA THR A 134 7.92 -24.40 17.62
C THR A 134 7.35 -23.94 18.96
N GLU A 135 7.42 -22.63 19.25
CA GLU A 135 6.83 -22.03 20.47
C GLU A 135 5.31 -22.22 20.52
N MET A 136 4.62 -22.02 19.39
CA MET A 136 3.17 -22.27 19.30
C MET A 136 2.81 -23.74 19.54
N ALA A 137 3.61 -24.68 19.03
CA ALA A 137 3.40 -26.10 19.26
C ALA A 137 3.57 -26.46 20.74
N SER A 138 4.61 -25.91 21.39
CA SER A 138 4.85 -26.05 22.83
C SER A 138 3.68 -25.49 23.66
N LEU A 139 3.21 -24.27 23.34
CA LEU A 139 2.04 -23.65 24.00
C LEU A 139 0.76 -24.46 23.84
N ARG A 140 0.53 -25.07 22.67
CA ARG A 140 -0.61 -25.97 22.46
C ARG A 140 -0.51 -27.24 23.31
N ALA A 141 0.69 -27.81 23.43
CA ALA A 141 0.92 -28.98 24.28
C ALA A 141 0.67 -28.64 25.76
N MET A 142 1.20 -27.52 26.25
CA MET A 142 0.95 -27.05 27.61
C MET A 142 -0.53 -26.77 27.88
N THR A 143 -1.23 -26.11 26.95
CA THR A 143 -2.68 -25.87 27.06
C THR A 143 -3.48 -27.19 27.12
N LYS A 144 -3.09 -28.20 26.33
CA LYS A 144 -3.73 -29.52 26.37
C LYS A 144 -3.50 -30.23 27.70
N HIS A 145 -2.30 -30.13 28.26
CA HIS A 145 -1.99 -30.67 29.58
C HIS A 145 -2.80 -29.98 30.68
N ALA A 146 -2.90 -28.65 30.64
CA ALA A 146 -3.70 -27.87 31.59
C ALA A 146 -5.18 -28.31 31.59
N ARG A 147 -5.79 -28.46 30.40
CA ARG A 147 -7.17 -28.97 30.30
C ARG A 147 -7.36 -30.37 30.90
N LYS A 148 -6.37 -31.26 30.72
CA LYS A 148 -6.42 -32.61 31.30
C LYS A 148 -6.32 -32.57 32.82
N LEU A 149 -5.57 -31.62 33.38
CA LEU A 149 -5.53 -31.41 34.83
C LEU A 149 -6.86 -30.82 35.34
N GLU A 150 -7.46 -29.88 34.62
CA GLU A 150 -8.78 -29.33 34.94
C GLU A 150 -9.86 -30.43 34.96
N GLU A 151 -9.87 -31.33 33.96
CA GLU A 151 -10.78 -32.48 33.91
C GLU A 151 -10.64 -33.38 35.14
N LYS A 152 -9.40 -33.77 35.49
CA LYS A 152 -9.13 -34.55 36.71
C LYS A 152 -9.56 -33.83 37.98
N LEU A 153 -9.39 -32.52 38.04
CA LEU A 153 -9.80 -31.71 39.19
C LEU A 153 -11.32 -31.71 39.33
N ILE A 154 -12.06 -31.58 38.22
CA ILE A 154 -13.52 -31.67 38.22
C ILE A 154 -13.98 -33.05 38.68
N ASP A 155 -13.39 -34.13 38.16
CA ASP A 155 -13.74 -35.51 38.54
C ASP A 155 -13.50 -35.74 40.04
N THR A 156 -12.31 -35.39 40.55
CA THR A 156 -12.00 -35.54 41.98
C THR A 156 -12.89 -34.68 42.87
N GLN A 157 -13.34 -33.52 42.39
CA GLN A 157 -14.28 -32.67 43.10
C GLN A 157 -15.70 -33.26 43.12
N LEU A 158 -16.13 -33.90 42.02
CA LEU A 158 -17.38 -34.65 41.98
C LEU A 158 -17.35 -35.84 42.93
N ASP A 159 -16.25 -36.58 42.97
CA ASP A 159 -16.04 -37.70 43.91
C ASP A 159 -16.13 -37.21 45.37
N LEU A 160 -15.54 -36.06 45.69
CA LEU A 160 -15.68 -35.44 47.02
C LEU A 160 -17.12 -35.06 47.35
N GLU A 161 -17.85 -34.45 46.43
CA GLU A 161 -19.27 -34.12 46.64
C GLU A 161 -20.13 -35.38 46.79
N TYR A 162 -19.85 -36.43 46.01
CA TYR A 162 -20.50 -37.73 46.16
C TYR A 162 -20.23 -38.33 47.55
N LEU A 163 -18.99 -38.24 48.03
CA LEU A 163 -18.62 -38.69 49.38
C LEU A 163 -19.32 -37.88 50.48
N LYS A 164 -19.48 -36.55 50.29
CA LYS A 164 -20.25 -35.69 51.21
C LYS A 164 -21.74 -36.07 51.24
N CYS A 165 -22.34 -36.38 50.09
CA CYS A 165 -23.74 -36.80 49.99
C CYS A 165 -23.98 -38.18 50.60
N THR A 166 -23.02 -39.10 50.51
CA THR A 166 -23.11 -40.44 51.11
C THR A 166 -22.83 -40.46 52.62
N THR A 167 -22.07 -39.48 53.13
CA THR A 167 -21.75 -39.35 54.57
C THR A 167 -22.76 -38.47 55.33
N ASN A 168 -23.40 -37.50 54.66
CA ASN A 168 -24.49 -36.70 55.22
C ASN A 168 -25.84 -37.21 54.73
N ALA A 169 -26.35 -38.27 55.36
CA ALA A 169 -27.75 -38.65 55.22
C ALA A 169 -28.63 -37.66 56.02
N GLU A 170 -28.82 -36.45 55.50
CA GLU A 170 -29.89 -35.57 55.97
C GLU A 170 -31.24 -35.97 55.36
N PRO A 171 -32.35 -35.84 56.10
CA PRO A 171 -33.65 -36.34 55.67
C PRO A 171 -34.21 -35.53 54.51
N LEU A 172 -34.68 -36.28 53.51
CA LEU A 172 -35.49 -35.85 52.38
C LEU A 172 -36.51 -34.75 52.78
N LYS A 173 -36.45 -33.58 52.14
CA LYS A 173 -37.59 -32.66 52.04
C LYS A 173 -38.07 -32.60 50.59
N ASP A 174 -39.20 -33.29 50.41
CA ASP A 174 -40.28 -33.18 49.43
C ASP A 174 -40.03 -32.83 47.94
N PRO A 175 -40.66 -33.59 47.02
CA PRO A 175 -40.56 -33.42 45.59
C PRO A 175 -41.59 -32.40 45.07
N LEU A 176 -41.11 -31.22 44.67
CA LEU A 176 -41.84 -30.34 43.75
C LEU A 176 -40.99 -30.12 42.50
N ILE A 177 -40.85 -31.20 41.71
CA ILE A 177 -40.53 -31.10 40.29
C ILE A 177 -41.84 -31.26 39.53
N ALA A 178 -42.50 -30.13 39.28
CA ALA A 178 -43.50 -29.98 38.24
C ALA A 178 -43.65 -28.50 37.89
N LEU A 179 -42.58 -27.86 37.40
CA LEU A 179 -42.67 -26.60 36.63
C LEU A 179 -41.43 -26.44 35.73
N ALA A 180 -41.22 -27.38 34.82
CA ALA A 180 -40.31 -27.20 33.70
C ALA A 180 -41.13 -26.74 32.50
N GLN A 181 -41.27 -25.42 32.32
CA GLN A 181 -41.48 -24.71 31.05
C GLN A 181 -41.59 -23.21 31.39
N ASP A 182 -40.91 -22.37 30.61
CA ASP A 182 -40.85 -20.89 30.71
C ASP A 182 -39.67 -20.26 31.46
N PHE A 183 -38.52 -20.92 31.57
CA PHE A 183 -37.27 -20.16 31.71
C PHE A 183 -36.92 -19.56 30.35
N PRO A 184 -36.95 -18.22 30.16
CA PRO A 184 -36.50 -17.62 28.92
C PRO A 184 -35.05 -18.04 28.70
N LEU A 185 -34.76 -18.54 27.49
CA LEU A 185 -33.40 -18.88 27.09
C LEU A 185 -32.47 -17.70 27.42
N PRO A 186 -31.27 -17.94 27.96
CA PRO A 186 -30.39 -16.87 28.37
C PRO A 186 -30.12 -15.94 27.18
N ALA A 187 -30.28 -14.64 27.42
CA ALA A 187 -30.12 -13.60 26.42
C ALA A 187 -28.72 -13.69 25.78
N GLN A 188 -28.67 -14.01 24.49
CA GLN A 188 -27.42 -14.13 23.75
C GLN A 188 -26.87 -12.72 23.41
N PRO A 189 -25.67 -12.34 23.90
CA PRO A 189 -25.05 -11.10 23.47
C PRO A 189 -24.64 -11.17 21.99
N PHE A 190 -24.76 -10.04 21.31
CA PHE A 190 -24.30 -9.91 19.93
C PHE A 190 -23.88 -8.48 19.60
N VAL A 191 -23.16 -8.35 18.49
CA VAL A 191 -22.83 -7.08 17.83
C VAL A 191 -23.33 -7.15 16.39
N VAL A 192 -23.63 -5.98 15.81
CA VAL A 192 -24.12 -5.91 14.44
C VAL A 192 -23.25 -5.01 13.57
N VAL A 193 -23.05 -5.40 12.32
CA VAL A 193 -22.41 -4.60 11.28
C VAL A 193 -23.47 -4.27 10.23
N LEU A 194 -23.70 -2.98 10.00
CA LEU A 194 -24.63 -2.48 8.99
C LEU A 194 -23.82 -1.77 7.90
N VAL A 195 -23.92 -2.25 6.66
CA VAL A 195 -23.10 -1.75 5.54
C VAL A 195 -23.99 -1.19 4.44
N ASP A 196 -23.71 0.05 4.05
CA ASP A 196 -24.19 0.66 2.82
C ASP A 196 -23.33 0.16 1.65
N GLY A 197 -23.80 -0.89 0.99
CA GLY A 197 -23.12 -1.50 -0.15
C GLY A 197 -23.07 -0.59 -1.39
N ASP A 198 -23.96 0.40 -1.52
CA ASP A 198 -23.96 1.32 -2.65
C ASP A 198 -22.80 2.34 -2.51
N ALA A 199 -22.41 2.67 -1.28
CA ALA A 199 -21.34 3.62 -0.99
C ALA A 199 -19.98 2.99 -0.67
N TYR A 200 -19.93 1.75 -0.14
CA TYR A 200 -18.70 1.12 0.34
C TYR A 200 -18.11 0.13 -0.65
N GLY A 201 -16.96 0.51 -1.22
CA GLY A 201 -16.09 -0.37 -2.01
C GLY A 201 -15.52 -1.52 -1.20
N TRP A 202 -15.48 -2.75 -1.73
CA TRP A 202 -14.70 -3.85 -1.15
C TRP A 202 -13.21 -3.68 -1.47
N ALA A 203 -12.33 -4.13 -0.56
CA ALA A 203 -10.89 -4.01 -0.76
C ALA A 203 -10.44 -4.77 -2.04
N PRO A 204 -9.58 -4.16 -2.89
CA PRO A 204 -9.32 -4.66 -4.24
C PRO A 204 -8.55 -5.98 -4.26
N ASP A 205 -7.87 -6.32 -3.16
CA ASP A 205 -7.16 -7.58 -2.99
C ASP A 205 -8.10 -8.76 -2.68
N ILE A 206 -9.34 -8.50 -2.25
CA ILE A 206 -10.39 -9.53 -2.10
C ILE A 206 -10.67 -10.22 -3.44
N TYR A 207 -10.58 -9.47 -4.55
CA TYR A 207 -10.79 -9.99 -5.91
C TYR A 207 -9.50 -10.46 -6.58
N LYS A 208 -8.35 -10.20 -5.97
CA LYS A 208 -7.04 -10.59 -6.50
C LYS A 208 -6.50 -11.68 -5.60
N ASN A 209 -6.85 -12.94 -5.85
CA ASN A 209 -5.87 -14.00 -5.63
C ASN A 209 -6.19 -15.31 -6.34
N GLY A 210 -5.25 -15.65 -7.22
CA GLY A 210 -4.82 -17.01 -7.52
C GLY A 210 -3.29 -17.16 -7.41
N ILE A 211 -2.56 -16.27 -6.72
CA ILE A 211 -1.10 -16.40 -6.56
C ILE A 211 -0.64 -16.02 -5.15
N GLY A 212 -0.51 -17.06 -4.30
CA GLY A 212 0.57 -17.20 -3.32
C GLY A 212 0.28 -16.86 -1.87
N GLN A 213 0.13 -17.90 -1.03
CA GLN A 213 1.06 -18.17 0.07
C GLN A 213 0.82 -19.59 0.61
N GLY A 214 1.86 -20.41 0.55
CA GLY A 214 1.86 -21.81 1.00
C GLY A 214 1.88 -21.95 2.52
N GLY A 215 1.38 -23.09 2.98
CA GLY A 215 1.43 -23.52 4.38
C GLY A 215 0.40 -24.61 4.63
N SER A 216 0.86 -25.86 4.56
CA SER A 216 0.16 -27.10 4.92
C SER A 216 -0.90 -26.94 6.03
N SER A 217 -2.13 -27.39 5.80
CA SER A 217 -2.62 -28.60 6.47
C SER A 217 -3.97 -29.07 5.91
N THR A 218 -4.04 -30.38 5.79
CA THR A 218 -5.12 -31.24 5.33
C THR A 218 -6.43 -31.07 6.12
N THR A 219 -7.53 -31.41 5.43
CA THR A 219 -8.89 -31.76 5.92
C THR A 219 -9.83 -30.63 6.34
N THR A 220 -10.52 -30.02 5.38
CA THR A 220 -11.96 -30.22 5.08
C THR A 220 -12.39 -29.26 3.98
N HIS A 221 -13.15 -29.75 3.01
CA HIS A 221 -13.64 -29.00 1.85
C HIS A 221 -14.37 -27.71 2.28
N VAL A 222 -13.95 -26.53 1.77
CA VAL A 222 -14.77 -25.41 1.21
C VAL A 222 -13.84 -24.20 0.91
N ASN A 223 -13.66 -23.89 -0.38
CA ASN A 223 -13.62 -22.56 -1.00
C ASN A 223 -13.06 -21.36 -0.19
N ASP A 224 -11.74 -21.29 0.06
CA ASP A 224 -11.09 -20.02 0.48
C ASP A 224 -10.65 -19.14 -0.72
N THR A 225 -11.12 -19.48 -1.92
CA THR A 225 -10.81 -18.77 -3.19
C THR A 225 -11.90 -17.78 -3.60
N ASP A 226 -13.00 -17.71 -2.86
CA ASP A 226 -14.20 -16.96 -3.24
C ASP A 226 -14.22 -15.55 -2.62
N PRO A 227 -14.31 -14.47 -3.42
CA PRO A 227 -14.20 -13.10 -2.93
C PRO A 227 -15.27 -12.74 -1.89
N GLY A 228 -16.50 -13.24 -2.04
CA GLY A 228 -17.56 -13.00 -1.04
C GLY A 228 -17.24 -13.63 0.32
N ALA A 229 -16.74 -14.86 0.31
CA ALA A 229 -16.34 -15.59 1.51
C ALA A 229 -15.14 -14.93 2.22
N ILE A 230 -14.17 -14.42 1.45
CA ILE A 230 -13.05 -13.64 1.96
C ILE A 230 -13.57 -12.36 2.64
N GLY A 231 -14.49 -11.62 2.00
CA GLY A 231 -15.11 -10.43 2.57
C GLY A 231 -15.79 -10.69 3.92
N ALA A 232 -16.60 -11.75 4.01
CA ALA A 232 -17.28 -12.14 5.25
C ALA A 232 -16.28 -12.48 6.36
N THR A 233 -15.24 -13.24 6.04
CA THR A 233 -14.20 -13.65 7.00
C THR A 233 -13.42 -12.45 7.53
N ARG A 234 -13.08 -11.49 6.66
CA ARG A 234 -12.36 -10.27 7.07
C ARG A 234 -13.20 -9.38 8.00
N ILE A 235 -14.50 -9.18 7.70
CA ILE A 235 -15.41 -8.45 8.61
C ILE A 235 -15.45 -9.12 9.98
N ARG A 236 -15.66 -10.44 10.03
CA ARG A 236 -15.69 -11.17 11.30
C ARG A 236 -14.39 -10.99 12.09
N ASN A 237 -13.24 -11.08 11.42
CA ASN A 237 -11.94 -10.93 12.07
C ASN A 237 -11.75 -9.52 12.66
N GLU A 238 -12.11 -8.47 11.92
CA GLU A 238 -12.01 -7.09 12.42
C GLU A 238 -12.95 -6.83 13.60
N VAL A 239 -14.17 -7.37 13.56
CA VAL A 239 -15.10 -7.26 14.68
C VAL A 239 -14.60 -8.02 15.92
N VAL A 240 -14.08 -9.24 15.75
CA VAL A 240 -13.52 -10.02 16.86
C VAL A 240 -12.31 -9.32 17.47
N LYS A 241 -11.41 -8.78 16.64
CA LYS A 241 -10.30 -7.94 17.11
C LYS A 241 -10.79 -6.76 17.93
N TYR A 242 -11.85 -6.08 17.47
CA TYR A 242 -12.45 -4.97 18.21
C TYR A 242 -12.97 -5.43 19.58
N ILE A 243 -13.75 -6.52 19.64
CA ILE A 243 -14.30 -7.08 20.89
C ILE A 243 -13.19 -7.39 21.89
N LEU A 244 -12.12 -8.06 21.45
CA LEU A 244 -10.99 -8.41 22.31
C LEU A 244 -10.29 -7.17 22.89
N ASN A 245 -10.29 -6.06 22.16
CA ASN A 245 -9.69 -4.80 22.58
C ASN A 245 -10.59 -3.96 23.51
N GLN A 246 -11.85 -4.36 23.74
CA GLN A 246 -12.80 -3.60 24.59
C GLN A 246 -12.72 -3.93 26.09
N ASN A 247 -11.69 -4.67 26.54
CA ASN A 247 -11.44 -4.99 27.96
C ASN A 247 -12.67 -5.53 28.72
N GLY A 248 -13.51 -6.33 28.07
CA GLY A 248 -14.70 -6.94 28.69
C GLY A 248 -15.98 -6.10 28.63
N THR A 249 -15.97 -4.89 28.06
CA THR A 249 -17.19 -4.08 27.83
C THR A 249 -18.16 -4.79 26.89
N ILE A 250 -17.63 -5.49 25.89
CA ILE A 250 -18.39 -6.37 25.00
C ILE A 250 -18.06 -7.82 25.37
N PRO A 251 -19.05 -8.68 25.68
CA PRO A 251 -18.79 -10.08 25.98
C PRO A 251 -18.07 -10.79 24.83
N ILE A 252 -17.03 -11.56 25.11
CA ILE A 252 -16.29 -12.35 24.09
C ILE A 252 -17.16 -13.41 23.42
N THR A 253 -18.27 -13.81 24.06
CA THR A 253 -19.27 -14.75 23.54
C THR A 253 -20.26 -14.07 22.58
N SER A 254 -20.09 -12.78 22.29
CA SER A 254 -20.97 -12.02 21.40
C SER A 254 -20.96 -12.61 19.98
N LYS A 255 -22.14 -12.94 19.47
CA LYS A 255 -22.29 -13.32 18.06
C LYS A 255 -22.11 -12.09 17.17
N VAL A 256 -21.59 -12.29 15.97
CA VAL A 256 -21.44 -11.22 14.96
C VAL A 256 -22.54 -11.38 13.93
N VAL A 257 -23.40 -10.37 13.83
CA VAL A 257 -24.41 -10.25 12.78
C VAL A 257 -23.93 -9.23 11.77
N THR A 258 -23.97 -9.53 10.48
CA THR A 258 -23.59 -8.57 9.43
C THR A 258 -24.69 -8.47 8.40
N ARG A 259 -25.09 -7.26 8.05
CA ARG A 259 -26.10 -6.98 7.02
C ARG A 259 -25.55 -5.96 6.04
N VAL A 260 -25.38 -6.41 4.80
CA VAL A 260 -24.99 -5.54 3.69
C VAL A 260 -26.24 -5.23 2.87
N PHE A 261 -26.53 -3.95 2.67
CA PHE A 261 -27.67 -3.51 1.87
C PHE A 261 -27.17 -2.92 0.56
N LEU A 262 -27.64 -3.44 -0.57
CA LEU A 262 -27.29 -2.97 -1.90
C LEU A 262 -28.53 -2.94 -2.78
N ASN A 263 -28.61 -2.02 -3.74
CA ASN A 263 -29.63 -2.10 -4.78
C ASN A 263 -29.13 -2.99 -5.93
N PHE A 264 -29.83 -4.07 -6.31
CA PHE A 264 -29.44 -4.89 -7.47
C PHE A 264 -29.96 -4.37 -8.82
N GLY A 265 -30.67 -3.23 -8.85
CA GLY A 265 -31.28 -2.67 -10.05
C GLY A 265 -30.28 -2.21 -11.14
N PRO A 266 -30.74 -2.06 -12.40
CA PRO A 266 -29.90 -1.69 -13.56
C PRO A 266 -29.33 -0.26 -13.51
N GLY A 267 -29.76 0.56 -12.54
CA GLY A 267 -29.21 1.89 -12.25
C GLY A 267 -28.43 1.96 -10.95
N ALA A 268 -28.29 0.84 -10.23
CA ALA A 268 -27.37 0.76 -9.11
C ALA A 268 -25.99 1.12 -9.63
N ARG A 269 -25.30 1.98 -8.92
CA ARG A 269 -23.89 2.24 -9.21
C ARG A 269 -23.16 0.94 -8.87
N GLN A 270 -23.12 0.00 -9.81
CA GLN A 270 -22.31 -1.22 -9.79
C GLN A 270 -20.79 -0.92 -9.72
N GLY A 271 -20.42 0.33 -9.39
CA GLY A 271 -19.08 0.86 -9.24
C GLY A 271 -18.36 0.46 -7.96
N VAL A 272 -18.72 -0.66 -7.35
CA VAL A 272 -18.09 -1.18 -6.12
C VAL A 272 -17.70 -2.66 -6.24
N LEU A 273 -18.44 -3.45 -7.01
CA LEU A 273 -18.13 -4.85 -7.32
C LEU A 273 -17.56 -5.03 -8.73
N GLN A 274 -17.81 -4.09 -9.64
CA GLN A 274 -17.02 -3.97 -10.86
C GLN A 274 -15.88 -2.98 -10.59
N THR A 275 -14.71 -3.50 -10.24
CA THR A 275 -13.49 -2.77 -10.58
C THR A 275 -13.59 -2.44 -12.06
N ARG A 276 -13.73 -1.16 -12.37
CA ARG A 276 -13.76 -0.62 -13.74
C ARG A 276 -12.36 -0.79 -14.36
N ARG A 277 -11.90 -2.03 -14.51
CA ARG A 277 -10.88 -2.42 -15.47
C ARG A 277 -11.63 -2.78 -16.73
N ARG A 278 -11.76 -1.78 -17.58
CA ARG A 278 -11.91 -1.97 -19.02
C ARG A 278 -10.74 -2.90 -19.41
N ASN A 279 -11.01 -4.19 -19.63
CA ASN A 279 -10.09 -5.24 -20.08
C ASN A 279 -9.37 -6.07 -18.99
N GLY A 280 -10.09 -6.89 -18.21
CA GLY A 280 -9.51 -8.01 -17.46
C GLY A 280 -10.55 -9.08 -17.08
N PRO A 281 -10.18 -10.37 -16.98
CA PRO A 281 -11.13 -11.51 -16.91
C PRO A 281 -11.69 -11.83 -15.52
N THR A 282 -11.55 -10.95 -14.52
CA THR A 282 -11.80 -11.26 -13.09
C THR A 282 -12.88 -10.37 -12.46
N SER A 283 -14.00 -10.13 -13.14
CA SER A 283 -15.15 -9.44 -12.55
C SER A 283 -16.13 -10.47 -12.01
N THR A 284 -16.13 -10.73 -10.70
CA THR A 284 -17.18 -11.53 -10.05
C THR A 284 -18.50 -10.76 -10.10
N ALA A 285 -19.59 -11.42 -10.50
CA ALA A 285 -20.90 -10.77 -10.48
C ALA A 285 -21.31 -10.47 -9.04
N VAL A 286 -22.02 -9.35 -8.83
CA VAL A 286 -22.57 -8.95 -7.52
C VAL A 286 -23.35 -10.10 -6.87
N LYS A 287 -24.12 -10.83 -7.68
CA LYS A 287 -24.89 -11.99 -7.24
C LYS A 287 -24.00 -13.09 -6.66
N ASP A 288 -22.93 -13.47 -7.34
CA ASP A 288 -22.04 -14.54 -6.91
C ASP A 288 -21.31 -14.14 -5.61
N PHE A 289 -20.87 -12.88 -5.52
CA PHE A 289 -20.30 -12.34 -4.29
C PHE A 289 -21.29 -12.42 -3.12
N ALA A 290 -22.55 -12.01 -3.35
CA ALA A 290 -23.59 -12.03 -2.32
C ALA A 290 -23.89 -13.47 -1.83
N ILE A 291 -23.94 -14.44 -2.74
CA ILE A 291 -24.11 -15.86 -2.42
C ILE A 291 -22.93 -16.35 -1.56
N GLN A 292 -21.71 -16.18 -2.05
CA GLN A 292 -20.49 -16.59 -1.34
C GLN A 292 -20.35 -15.94 0.05
N PHE A 293 -20.73 -14.67 0.17
CA PHE A 293 -20.72 -13.94 1.43
C PHE A 293 -21.71 -14.53 2.43
N THR A 294 -22.94 -14.80 1.97
CA THR A 294 -24.03 -15.29 2.80
C THR A 294 -23.81 -16.75 3.23
N GLU A 295 -23.29 -17.59 2.32
CA GLU A 295 -23.02 -19.00 2.60
C GLU A 295 -21.85 -19.21 3.57
N LYS A 296 -20.87 -18.29 3.61
CA LYS A 296 -19.65 -18.47 4.42
C LYS A 296 -19.91 -18.40 5.92
N ILE A 297 -20.82 -17.53 6.39
CA ILE A 297 -21.08 -17.32 7.83
C ILE A 297 -22.58 -17.17 8.07
N PRO A 298 -23.22 -18.02 8.91
CA PRO A 298 -24.70 -18.08 9.02
C PRO A 298 -25.45 -16.80 9.46
N LEU A 299 -24.77 -15.81 10.04
CA LEU A 299 -25.38 -14.54 10.49
C LEU A 299 -24.95 -13.35 9.62
N PHE A 300 -24.43 -13.64 8.43
CA PHE A 300 -23.96 -12.66 7.48
C PHE A 300 -24.89 -12.70 6.29
N ASP A 301 -25.57 -11.59 6.03
CA ASP A 301 -26.61 -11.50 5.03
C ASP A 301 -26.30 -10.37 4.04
N PHE A 302 -26.61 -10.63 2.77
CA PHE A 302 -26.53 -9.64 1.70
C PHE A 302 -27.94 -9.39 1.13
N PHE A 303 -28.49 -8.21 1.39
CA PHE A 303 -29.87 -7.86 1.06
C PHE A 303 -29.96 -6.95 -0.17
N ASP A 304 -30.86 -7.32 -1.09
CA ASP A 304 -31.35 -6.40 -2.10
C ASP A 304 -32.34 -5.41 -1.46
N ALA A 305 -32.01 -4.12 -1.52
CA ALA A 305 -32.91 -3.06 -1.05
C ALA A 305 -34.09 -2.82 -2.02
N GLY A 306 -34.04 -3.41 -3.22
CA GLY A 306 -35.07 -3.28 -4.24
C GLY A 306 -35.02 -1.96 -4.99
N ARG A 307 -35.99 -1.75 -5.89
CA ARG A 307 -36.00 -0.59 -6.79
C ARG A 307 -36.34 0.70 -6.04
N GLY A 308 -35.57 1.75 -6.28
CA GLY A 308 -35.81 3.10 -5.75
C GLY A 308 -34.55 3.75 -5.19
N LYS A 309 -34.50 5.08 -5.26
CA LYS A 309 -33.50 5.89 -4.55
C LYS A 309 -33.81 5.84 -3.04
N GLU A 310 -32.79 5.86 -2.19
CA GLU A 310 -32.91 5.93 -0.71
C GLU A 310 -33.43 4.66 0.00
N ARG A 311 -33.70 3.56 -0.73
CA ARG A 311 -34.16 2.30 -0.11
C ARG A 311 -33.13 1.65 0.81
N VAL A 312 -31.84 1.79 0.48
CA VAL A 312 -30.73 1.33 1.35
C VAL A 312 -30.73 2.13 2.65
N ASP A 313 -30.88 3.45 2.56
CA ASP A 313 -30.86 4.35 3.72
C ASP A 313 -31.98 4.03 4.70
N ASP A 314 -33.20 3.79 4.21
CA ASP A 314 -34.34 3.42 5.04
C ASP A 314 -34.11 2.09 5.76
N LYS A 315 -33.58 1.08 5.06
CA LYS A 315 -33.25 -0.22 5.66
C LYS A 315 -32.20 -0.08 6.75
N ILE A 316 -31.13 0.69 6.50
CA ILE A 316 -30.07 0.92 7.48
C ILE A 316 -30.63 1.68 8.69
N ARG A 317 -31.45 2.71 8.48
CA ARG A 317 -32.04 3.54 9.54
C ARG A 317 -32.91 2.72 10.50
N GLU A 318 -33.82 1.91 9.95
CA GLU A 318 -34.70 1.07 10.77
C GLU A 318 -33.93 -0.03 11.51
N ASN A 319 -32.97 -0.67 10.84
CA ASN A 319 -32.10 -1.67 11.50
C ASN A 319 -31.29 -1.02 12.63
N PHE A 320 -30.74 0.16 12.40
CA PHE A 320 -29.98 0.90 13.39
C PHE A 320 -30.82 1.18 14.64
N HIS A 321 -32.04 1.72 14.50
CA HIS A 321 -32.91 2.00 15.64
C HIS A 321 -33.33 0.73 16.40
N LEU A 322 -33.64 -0.35 15.67
CA LEU A 322 -33.95 -1.65 16.27
C LEU A 322 -32.79 -2.17 17.12
N TYR A 323 -31.57 -2.18 16.58
CA TYR A 323 -30.42 -2.71 17.30
C TYR A 323 -29.95 -1.79 18.43
N LEU A 324 -30.09 -0.48 18.28
CA LEU A 324 -29.70 0.47 19.32
C LEU A 324 -30.58 0.33 20.57
N SER A 325 -31.88 0.12 20.37
CA SER A 325 -32.84 -0.13 21.44
C SER A 325 -32.78 -1.56 22.01
N THR A 326 -32.13 -2.50 21.32
CA THR A 326 -32.00 -3.89 21.78
C THR A 326 -30.96 -4.00 22.90
N PRO A 327 -31.33 -4.47 24.12
CA PRO A 327 -30.40 -4.55 25.26
C PRO A 327 -29.20 -5.46 25.00
N ASN A 328 -29.41 -6.58 24.30
CA ASN A 328 -28.39 -7.59 24.02
C ASN A 328 -27.41 -7.20 22.92
N CYS A 329 -27.69 -6.12 22.18
CA CYS A 329 -26.79 -5.56 21.19
C CYS A 329 -25.78 -4.64 21.88
N HIS A 330 -24.51 -5.04 21.87
CA HIS A 330 -23.46 -4.33 22.61
C HIS A 330 -22.72 -3.30 21.75
N ALA A 331 -22.69 -3.48 20.43
CA ALA A 331 -22.10 -2.53 19.50
C ALA A 331 -22.76 -2.62 18.11
N ILE A 332 -22.83 -1.47 17.45
CA ILE A 332 -23.35 -1.28 16.10
C ILE A 332 -22.23 -0.66 15.26
N PHE A 333 -21.62 -1.45 14.39
CA PHE A 333 -20.66 -0.98 13.40
C PHE A 333 -21.41 -0.46 12.18
N LEU A 334 -21.38 0.85 11.98
CA LEU A 334 -22.09 1.54 10.91
C LEU A 334 -21.12 1.93 9.80
N ALA A 335 -21.09 1.13 8.73
CA ALA A 335 -20.41 1.43 7.47
C ALA A 335 -21.37 2.18 6.52
N ALA A 336 -21.79 3.37 6.93
CA ALA A 336 -22.66 4.27 6.17
C ALA A 336 -22.24 5.75 6.36
N CYS A 337 -21.00 6.00 6.79
CA CYS A 337 -20.56 7.32 7.25
C CYS A 337 -20.05 8.23 6.12
N LEU A 338 -20.35 7.90 4.86
CA LEU A 338 -19.98 8.70 3.68
C LEU A 338 -21.10 9.64 3.22
N ASP A 339 -22.33 9.39 3.64
CA ASP A 339 -23.49 10.23 3.32
C ASP A 339 -23.90 11.07 4.55
N ASN A 340 -24.03 12.40 4.36
CA ASN A 340 -24.56 13.28 5.41
C ASN A 340 -26.06 13.00 5.70
N GLY A 341 -26.77 12.27 4.85
CA GLY A 341 -28.15 11.83 5.09
C GLY A 341 -28.34 11.06 6.42
N PHE A 342 -27.29 10.42 6.93
CA PHE A 342 -27.31 9.73 8.23
C PHE A 342 -27.00 10.66 9.42
N ALA A 343 -26.50 11.88 9.20
CA ALA A 343 -26.09 12.78 10.28
C ALA A 343 -27.23 13.11 11.24
N ARG A 344 -28.41 13.45 10.71
CA ARG A 344 -29.61 13.73 11.53
C ARG A 344 -30.03 12.55 12.40
N MET A 345 -29.93 11.32 11.87
CA MET A 345 -30.26 10.12 12.63
C MET A 345 -29.25 9.86 13.75
N LEU A 346 -27.98 10.20 13.56
CA LEU A 346 -26.93 10.01 14.56
C LEU A 346 -26.88 11.14 15.59
N GLU A 347 -27.22 12.37 15.19
CA GLU A 347 -27.13 13.58 16.02
C GLU A 347 -27.92 13.45 17.32
N GLN A 348 -29.12 12.84 17.26
CA GLN A 348 -29.98 12.62 18.43
C GLN A 348 -29.33 11.74 19.53
N TYR A 349 -28.27 11.00 19.21
CA TYR A 349 -27.56 10.13 20.15
C TYR A 349 -26.18 10.65 20.55
N SER A 350 -25.75 11.80 20.02
CA SER A 350 -24.41 12.36 20.26
C SER A 350 -24.17 12.69 21.74
N ASP A 351 -25.21 13.15 22.45
CA ASP A 351 -25.16 13.48 23.87
C ASP A 351 -25.57 12.31 24.79
N HIS A 352 -26.01 11.18 24.24
CA HIS A 352 -26.47 10.05 25.04
C HIS A 352 -25.30 9.09 25.32
N PRO A 353 -24.82 8.95 26.59
CA PRO A 353 -23.58 8.25 26.90
C PRO A 353 -23.59 6.76 26.51
N VAL A 354 -24.69 6.05 26.82
CA VAL A 354 -24.83 4.62 26.49
C VAL A 354 -24.92 4.38 24.98
N ALA A 355 -25.77 5.13 24.28
CA ALA A 355 -25.91 5.01 22.83
C ALA A 355 -24.59 5.32 22.11
N ARG A 356 -23.90 6.40 22.52
CA ARG A 356 -22.60 6.78 21.97
C ARG A 356 -21.53 5.69 22.12
N GLN A 357 -21.54 4.95 23.23
CA GLN A 357 -20.61 3.83 23.43
C GLN A 357 -20.93 2.65 22.51
N LYS A 358 -22.22 2.40 22.23
CA LYS A 358 -22.65 1.34 21.30
C LYS A 358 -22.37 1.66 19.84
N ILE A 359 -22.38 2.93 19.43
CA ILE A 359 -22.25 3.33 18.02
C ILE A 359 -20.77 3.42 17.63
N VAL A 360 -20.38 2.64 16.61
CA VAL A 360 -19.02 2.63 16.05
C VAL A 360 -19.11 2.87 14.55
N LEU A 361 -18.53 3.96 14.07
CA LEU A 361 -18.48 4.26 12.64
C LEU A 361 -17.34 3.49 11.98
N VAL A 362 -17.61 2.88 10.82
CA VAL A 362 -16.57 2.22 10.01
C VAL A 362 -16.21 3.13 8.86
N SER A 363 -15.03 3.75 8.93
CA SER A 363 -14.55 4.66 7.90
C SER A 363 -13.70 3.92 6.85
N PRO A 364 -13.92 4.17 5.55
CA PRO A 364 -13.00 3.72 4.51
C PRO A 364 -11.87 4.74 4.28
N GLY A 365 -11.51 5.57 5.27
CA GLY A 365 -10.45 6.58 5.21
C GLY A 365 -10.92 8.03 5.30
N TYR A 366 -12.23 8.27 5.21
CA TYR A 366 -12.83 9.54 5.64
C TYR A 366 -14.28 9.38 6.13
N VAL A 367 -14.78 10.39 6.82
CA VAL A 367 -16.15 10.48 7.33
C VAL A 367 -16.79 11.77 6.79
N ALA A 368 -18.09 11.73 6.49
CA ALA A 368 -18.84 12.89 6.05
C ALA A 368 -18.81 14.00 7.10
N LEU A 369 -18.72 15.25 6.65
CA LEU A 369 -18.38 16.39 7.51
C LEU A 369 -19.39 16.61 8.64
N GLU A 370 -20.67 16.36 8.42
CA GLU A 370 -21.70 16.54 9.45
C GLU A 370 -21.63 15.42 10.50
N ILE A 371 -21.36 14.19 10.08
CA ILE A 371 -21.17 13.04 10.98
C ILE A 371 -19.90 13.22 11.83
N GLN A 372 -18.82 13.74 11.23
CA GLN A 372 -17.56 13.96 11.94
C GLN A 372 -17.72 14.91 13.15
N LYS A 373 -18.63 15.88 13.08
CA LYS A 373 -18.91 16.81 14.18
C LYS A 373 -19.49 16.13 15.43
N LEU A 374 -20.10 14.96 15.27
CA LEU A 374 -20.75 14.22 16.36
C LEU A 374 -19.75 13.48 17.27
N ALA A 375 -18.46 13.42 16.90
CA ALA A 375 -17.38 12.83 17.72
C ALA A 375 -17.69 11.41 18.24
N LEU A 376 -18.32 10.59 17.39
CA LEU A 376 -18.58 9.17 17.63
C LEU A 376 -17.29 8.35 17.47
N ASN A 377 -17.29 7.11 17.99
CA ASN A 377 -16.17 6.19 17.82
C ASN A 377 -15.98 5.84 16.34
N VAL A 378 -14.74 5.82 15.86
CA VAL A 378 -14.42 5.51 14.46
C VAL A 378 -13.36 4.41 14.41
N VAL A 379 -13.57 3.43 13.53
CA VAL A 379 -12.60 2.38 13.17
C VAL A 379 -12.40 2.36 11.66
N GLU A 380 -11.24 1.85 11.22
CA GLU A 380 -10.93 1.66 9.81
C GLU A 380 -10.64 0.18 9.54
N TRP A 381 -11.22 -0.36 8.46
CA TRP A 381 -11.00 -1.75 8.03
C TRP A 381 -10.44 -1.77 6.60
N PRO A 382 -9.18 -1.36 6.39
CA PRO A 382 -8.59 -1.22 5.05
C PRO A 382 -8.41 -2.57 4.32
N ASN A 383 -8.46 -3.69 5.04
CA ASN A 383 -8.51 -5.03 4.48
C ASN A 383 -9.93 -5.48 4.10
N VAL A 384 -10.99 -4.84 4.60
CA VAL A 384 -12.38 -5.16 4.24
C VAL A 384 -12.85 -4.24 3.12
N PHE A 385 -12.68 -2.93 3.32
CA PHE A 385 -13.19 -1.89 2.43
C PHE A 385 -12.05 -1.18 1.72
N ALA A 386 -12.28 -0.83 0.46
CA ALA A 386 -11.33 -0.05 -0.33
C ALA A 386 -11.14 1.33 0.32
N VAL A 387 -9.87 1.70 0.54
CA VAL A 387 -9.51 3.02 1.06
C VAL A 387 -9.94 4.08 0.05
N ARG A 388 -10.71 5.07 0.52
CA ARG A 388 -11.21 6.19 -0.26
C ARG A 388 -10.58 7.48 0.22
N THR A 389 -10.12 8.29 -0.72
CA THR A 389 -9.72 9.67 -0.47
C THR A 389 -10.95 10.58 -0.54
N MET A 390 -11.01 11.57 0.35
CA MET A 390 -12.06 12.59 0.32
C MET A 390 -12.10 13.30 -1.06
N PRO A 391 -13.28 13.50 -1.68
CA PRO A 391 -13.37 14.26 -2.93
C PRO A 391 -12.82 15.68 -2.76
N ALA A 392 -12.09 16.20 -3.75
CA ALA A 392 -11.38 17.48 -3.66
C ALA A 392 -12.28 18.67 -3.24
N HIS A 393 -13.51 18.73 -3.76
CA HIS A 393 -14.49 19.74 -3.37
C HIS A 393 -14.93 19.62 -1.90
N THR A 394 -15.11 18.39 -1.41
CA THR A 394 -15.43 18.12 0.00
C THR A 394 -14.24 18.42 0.91
N ALA A 395 -13.01 18.08 0.48
CA ALA A 395 -11.77 18.41 1.19
C ALA A 395 -11.56 19.93 1.29
N ALA A 396 -11.87 20.69 0.24
CA ALA A 396 -11.81 22.15 0.26
C ALA A 396 -12.83 22.75 1.23
N LYS A 397 -14.07 22.23 1.25
CA LYS A 397 -15.08 22.61 2.25
C LYS A 397 -14.64 22.28 3.67
N HIS A 398 -14.08 21.09 3.88
CA HIS A 398 -13.54 20.64 5.17
C HIS A 398 -12.42 21.56 5.66
N THR A 399 -11.44 21.85 4.80
CA THR A 399 -10.34 22.76 5.11
C THR A 399 -10.84 24.17 5.46
N LYS A 400 -11.85 24.67 4.74
CA LYS A 400 -12.47 25.98 5.01
C LYS A 400 -13.19 25.99 6.36
N GLU A 401 -13.93 24.94 6.69
CA GLU A 401 -14.66 24.83 7.96
C GLU A 401 -13.70 24.63 9.15
N MET A 402 -12.65 23.81 9.01
CA MET A 402 -11.60 23.66 10.00
C MET A 402 -10.87 24.99 10.27
N ARG A 403 -10.56 25.76 9.21
CA ARG A 403 -9.99 27.11 9.36
C ARG A 403 -10.95 28.07 10.06
N LYS A 404 -12.27 27.96 9.82
CA LYS A 404 -13.29 28.77 10.50
C LYS A 404 -13.37 28.42 11.99
N GLN A 405 -13.41 27.13 12.32
CA GLN A 405 -13.39 26.67 13.71
C GLN A 405 -12.10 27.03 14.44
N GLN A 406 -10.95 26.94 13.78
CA GLN A 406 -9.66 27.37 14.36
C GLN A 406 -9.65 28.88 14.63
N LYS A 407 -10.17 29.71 13.71
CA LYS A 407 -10.33 31.14 13.95
C LYS A 407 -11.32 31.45 15.08
N GLN A 408 -12.41 30.70 15.19
CA GLN A 408 -13.38 30.86 16.28
C GLN A 408 -12.79 30.44 17.63
N ARG A 409 -12.07 29.32 17.71
CA ARG A 409 -11.35 28.87 18.92
C ARG A 409 -10.25 29.86 19.32
N ALA A 410 -9.47 30.36 18.36
CA ALA A 410 -8.45 31.38 18.64
C ALA A 410 -9.07 32.70 19.14
N ARG A 411 -10.25 33.08 18.64
CA ARG A 411 -10.99 34.25 19.13
C ARG A 411 -11.54 34.01 20.54
N ALA A 412 -12.10 32.84 20.82
CA ALA A 412 -12.56 32.47 22.16
C ALA A 412 -11.41 32.39 23.18
N GLN A 413 -10.24 31.88 22.78
CA GLN A 413 -9.05 31.83 23.61
C GLN A 413 -8.46 33.23 23.88
N ARG A 414 -8.52 34.16 22.91
CA ARG A 414 -8.16 35.58 23.12
C ARG A 414 -9.11 36.31 24.08
N SER A 415 -10.37 35.88 24.18
CA SER A 415 -11.32 36.43 25.15
C SER A 415 -11.20 35.81 26.55
N ALA A 416 -10.56 34.63 26.67
CA ALA A 416 -10.36 33.92 27.94
C ALA A 416 -8.95 34.07 28.53
N SER A 417 -8.02 34.72 27.82
CA SER A 417 -6.65 34.99 28.28
C SER A 417 -6.47 36.47 28.63
N THR A 418 -7.03 36.88 29.77
CA THR A 418 -6.44 37.97 30.56
C THR A 418 -5.81 37.34 31.79
N PRO A 419 -4.53 36.90 31.74
CA PRO A 419 -3.79 36.62 32.94
C PRO A 419 -3.15 37.93 33.44
N ALA A 420 -3.28 38.15 34.74
CA ALA A 420 -2.48 39.12 35.46
C ALA A 420 -0.99 38.75 35.30
N ILE A 421 -0.18 39.79 35.10
CA ILE A 421 1.26 39.75 34.90
C ILE A 421 1.92 39.21 36.17
N THR A 422 2.57 38.04 36.09
CA THR A 422 3.72 37.73 36.92
C THR A 422 4.80 37.02 36.10
N SER A 423 5.99 37.55 36.27
CA SER A 423 7.31 37.28 35.70
C SER A 423 7.75 35.82 35.68
N GLY A 424 8.67 35.49 34.76
CA GLY A 424 9.75 34.54 35.05
C GLY A 424 9.97 33.42 34.04
N ASP A 425 11.08 33.55 33.32
CA ASP A 425 12.02 32.50 32.89
C ASP A 425 11.70 31.55 31.72
N THR A 426 12.40 31.88 30.64
CA THR A 426 12.98 30.99 29.64
C THR A 426 13.67 29.74 30.22
N ARG A 427 13.28 28.55 29.75
CA ARG A 427 14.24 27.47 29.45
C ARG A 427 13.66 26.45 28.47
N SER A 428 14.42 26.24 27.39
CA SER A 428 14.23 25.23 26.36
C SER A 428 14.38 23.81 26.92
N SER A 429 13.37 22.97 26.71
CA SER A 429 13.39 21.54 27.05
C SER A 429 13.66 20.71 25.79
N PHE A 430 14.91 20.28 25.61
CA PHE A 430 15.23 19.15 24.75
C PHE A 430 15.00 17.84 25.54
N ALA A 431 14.47 16.83 24.83
CA ALA A 431 14.05 15.52 25.33
C ALA A 431 15.15 14.75 26.09
N PRO A 432 14.75 13.79 26.96
CA PRO A 432 14.77 12.41 26.46
C PRO A 432 13.58 11.58 26.98
N ARG A 433 12.81 10.97 26.08
CA ARG A 433 11.82 9.92 26.44
C ARG A 433 11.96 8.71 25.52
N LEU A 434 13.11 8.04 25.62
CA LEU A 434 13.33 6.70 25.04
C LEU A 434 13.37 5.59 26.11
N LEU A 435 13.22 5.92 27.39
CA LEU A 435 13.01 4.95 28.48
C LEU A 435 11.54 4.81 28.92
N ASP A 436 10.64 5.65 28.41
CA ASP A 436 9.19 5.59 28.72
C ASP A 436 8.41 4.59 27.85
N LEU A 437 9.08 3.88 26.94
CA LEU A 437 8.47 2.92 26.01
C LEU A 437 8.69 1.45 26.40
N LEU A 438 9.23 1.17 27.58
CA LEU A 438 9.30 -0.18 28.12
C LEU A 438 8.15 -0.40 29.11
N PRO A 439 7.17 -1.29 28.82
CA PRO A 439 6.20 -1.70 29.81
C PRO A 439 6.94 -2.42 30.94
N GLY A 440 6.91 -1.84 32.14
CA GLY A 440 7.39 -2.50 33.35
C GLY A 440 6.53 -3.72 33.63
N TRP A 441 7.01 -4.90 33.28
CA TRP A 441 6.32 -6.15 33.56
C TRP A 441 6.48 -6.43 35.05
N ASN A 442 5.43 -6.13 35.83
CA ASN A 442 5.37 -6.53 37.24
C ASN A 442 4.63 -7.88 37.34
N PRO A 443 5.32 -8.98 37.71
CA PRO A 443 4.70 -10.30 37.81
C PRO A 443 3.57 -10.37 38.84
N ASN A 444 3.53 -9.48 39.85
CA ASN A 444 2.46 -9.41 40.83
C ASN A 444 1.16 -8.80 40.28
N MET A 445 1.22 -8.05 39.16
CA MET A 445 0.04 -7.50 38.47
C MET A 445 -0.67 -8.56 37.60
N GLY A 446 0.05 -9.60 37.20
CA GLY A 446 -0.50 -10.74 36.44
C GLY A 446 -1.29 -11.69 37.33
N MET A 447 -0.84 -11.90 38.58
CA MET A 447 -1.47 -12.86 39.49
C MET A 447 -2.73 -12.32 40.19
N SER A 448 -2.87 -11.00 40.36
CA SER A 448 -4.08 -10.40 40.96
C SER A 448 -5.30 -10.39 40.02
N LYS A 449 -5.11 -10.63 38.72
CA LYS A 449 -6.21 -10.71 37.74
C LYS A 449 -6.82 -12.11 37.61
N ALA A 450 -6.21 -13.13 38.20
CA ALA A 450 -6.70 -14.50 38.17
C ALA A 450 -7.69 -14.84 39.30
N SER A 451 -7.84 -13.99 40.33
CA SER A 451 -8.69 -14.32 41.50
C SER A 451 -10.14 -13.84 41.42
N ASN A 452 -10.55 -13.09 40.39
CA ASN A 452 -11.92 -12.56 40.29
C ASN A 452 -12.85 -13.43 39.44
N GLY A 453 -12.46 -14.68 39.20
CA GLY A 453 -13.13 -15.59 38.28
C GLY A 453 -13.77 -16.83 38.88
N VAL A 454 -13.92 -16.97 40.20
CA VAL A 454 -14.82 -17.97 40.82
C VAL A 454 -15.27 -17.41 42.17
N GLY A 455 -16.58 -17.47 42.46
CA GLY A 455 -17.15 -16.96 43.70
C GLY A 455 -16.53 -17.61 44.93
N PHE A 456 -15.72 -16.86 45.68
CA PHE A 456 -15.39 -17.13 47.06
C PHE A 456 -15.16 -15.80 47.77
N ARG A 457 -16.14 -15.36 48.57
CA ARG A 457 -15.99 -14.19 49.44
C ARG A 457 -15.32 -14.66 50.73
N VAL A 458 -14.00 -14.59 50.78
CA VAL A 458 -13.29 -14.71 52.06
C VAL A 458 -13.46 -13.40 52.81
N GLN A 459 -14.18 -13.44 53.94
CA GLN A 459 -14.24 -12.34 54.89
C GLN A 459 -12.84 -12.17 55.51
N GLN A 460 -12.18 -11.04 55.25
CA GLN A 460 -10.98 -10.64 55.98
C GLN A 460 -11.41 -9.95 57.29
N ALA A 461 -11.14 -10.61 58.40
CA ALA A 461 -11.21 -10.05 59.74
C ALA A 461 -9.83 -9.53 60.19
N THR A 462 -9.82 -8.28 60.65
CA THR A 462 -9.04 -7.68 61.75
C THR A 462 -7.50 -7.69 61.76
N SER A 463 -6.95 -6.47 61.59
CA SER A 463 -6.04 -5.76 62.53
C SER A 463 -4.60 -6.24 62.81
N PRO A 464 -3.69 -5.33 63.25
CA PRO A 464 -2.27 -5.37 62.89
C PRO A 464 -1.32 -5.79 64.02
N GLY A 465 -0.14 -6.26 63.64
CA GLY A 465 1.07 -6.27 64.48
C GLY A 465 1.73 -7.63 64.60
N VAL A 466 2.98 -7.71 64.14
CA VAL A 466 4.20 -8.04 64.91
C VAL A 466 5.27 -8.44 63.90
N ILE A 467 6.34 -7.65 63.91
CA ILE A 467 7.61 -7.94 63.26
C ILE A 467 8.33 -8.96 64.14
N GLU A 468 8.77 -10.09 63.58
CA GLU A 468 9.94 -10.79 64.14
C GLU A 468 10.76 -11.45 63.04
N ARG A 469 12.07 -11.22 63.14
CA ARG A 469 13.17 -11.73 62.31
C ARG A 469 13.51 -13.17 62.71
N LEU A 470 14.02 -13.98 61.77
CA LEU A 470 15.32 -14.67 61.77
C LEU A 470 15.28 -15.72 60.63
N ASP A 471 16.08 -15.71 59.56
CA ASP A 471 17.53 -15.85 59.36
C ASP A 471 17.97 -17.29 58.99
N LEU A 472 18.84 -17.35 57.97
CA LEU A 472 19.75 -18.42 57.52
C LEU A 472 19.19 -19.82 57.14
N ALA A 473 19.45 -20.26 55.90
CA ALA A 473 20.66 -21.04 55.59
C ALA A 473 20.74 -21.40 54.10
N GLN A 474 21.91 -21.15 53.52
CA GLN A 474 22.40 -21.76 52.28
C GLN A 474 22.69 -23.24 52.52
N THR A 475 22.33 -24.09 51.57
CA THR A 475 23.13 -25.29 51.24
C THR A 475 23.14 -25.50 49.74
N VAL A 476 24.36 -25.46 49.21
CA VAL A 476 24.79 -25.96 47.90
C VAL A 476 25.18 -27.41 48.10
N GLU A 477 24.83 -28.26 47.14
CA GLU A 477 25.52 -29.48 46.65
C GLU A 477 24.46 -30.41 46.08
N ALA A 478 24.71 -31.32 45.14
CA ALA A 478 25.68 -31.51 44.07
C ALA A 478 25.20 -32.82 43.42
N THR A 479 25.41 -32.92 42.13
CA THR A 479 25.18 -34.09 41.29
C THR A 479 25.96 -35.33 41.75
N GLU A 480 25.34 -36.50 41.76
CA GLU A 480 26.03 -37.77 41.45
C GLU A 480 25.14 -38.66 40.57
N ASP A 481 25.79 -39.20 39.54
CA ASP A 481 25.34 -40.18 38.56
C ASP A 481 25.38 -41.62 39.11
N VAL A 482 24.85 -42.54 38.29
CA VAL A 482 25.08 -44.02 38.23
C VAL A 482 24.09 -44.84 39.09
N ASP A 483 23.33 -45.81 38.57
CA ASP A 483 23.45 -46.68 37.37
C ASP A 483 22.32 -46.53 36.32
#